data_AF-A0A3A9K1G6-F1
#
_entry.id   AF-A0A3A9K1G6-F1
#
_cell.length_a   1.000
_cell.length_b   1.000
_cell.length_c   1.000
_cell.angle_alpha   90.00
_cell.angle_beta   90.00
_cell.angle_gamma   90.00
#
_symmetry.space_group_name_H-M   'P 1'
#
loop_
_entity.id
_entity.type
_entity.pdbx_description
1 polymer ?
#
loop_
_entity_poly.entity_id
_entity_poly.type
_entity_poly.pdbx_seq_one_letter_code
_entity_poly.pdbx_strand_id
1 'polypeptide(L)' 'MSRRVRPKIQWSNDEREMLEQLARSRVEPHAKVLRAKILLGYSNGKTVSQMAREFNVSRPKIERCI' A
#
# COMPACT_ATOMS: atom_id res chain seq x y z
N MET A 1 7.35 12.98 19.41
CA MET A 1 6.63 12.07 18.47
C MET A 1 7.64 11.10 17.89
N SER A 2 7.66 9.84 18.35
CA SER A 2 8.63 8.84 17.86
C SER A 2 8.33 8.51 16.40
N ARG A 3 9.18 8.99 15.49
CA ARG A 3 9.13 8.74 14.05
C ARG A 3 9.65 7.31 13.84
N ARG A 4 8.82 6.29 14.09
CA ARG A 4 9.16 4.90 13.75
C ARG A 4 9.25 4.81 12.23
N VAL A 5 10.46 4.95 11.70
CA VAL A 5 10.75 4.71 10.28
C VAL A 5 10.64 3.21 10.10
N ARG A 6 9.53 2.76 9.52
CA ARG A 6 9.39 1.36 9.13
C ARG A 6 10.36 1.10 7.96
N PRO A 7 10.98 -0.09 7.88
CA PRO A 7 11.83 -0.44 6.75
C PRO A 7 11.05 -0.39 5.45
N LYS A 8 11.72 -0.09 4.33
CA LYS A 8 11.09 -0.22 3.01
C LYS A 8 10.92 -1.71 2.71
N ILE A 9 9.73 -2.10 2.26
CA ILE A 9 9.50 -3.46 1.78
C ILE A 9 10.16 -3.58 0.41
N GLN A 10 11.04 -4.57 0.25
CA GLN A 10 11.59 -4.95 -1.03
C GLN A 10 10.79 -6.15 -1.54
N TRP A 11 10.23 -6.00 -2.74
CA TRP A 11 9.51 -7.05 -3.44
C TRP A 11 10.40 -7.64 -4.51
N SER A 12 10.25 -8.94 -4.79
CA SER A 12 10.75 -9.51 -6.04
C SER A 12 10.01 -8.89 -7.23
N ASN A 13 10.54 -9.06 -8.44
CA ASN A 13 9.87 -8.57 -9.65
C ASN A 13 8.49 -9.23 -9.83
N ASP A 14 8.40 -10.53 -9.56
CA ASP A 14 7.15 -11.30 -9.68
C ASP A 14 6.10 -10.85 -8.66
N GLU A 15 6.52 -10.62 -7.40
CA GLU A 15 5.63 -10.11 -6.35
C GLU A 15 5.12 -8.71 -6.69
N ARG A 16 6.00 -7.85 -7.22
CA ARG A 16 5.63 -6.52 -7.65
C ARG A 16 4.63 -6.56 -8.79
N GLU A 17 4.86 -7.39 -9.79
CA GLU A 17 3.95 -7.53 -10.93
C GLU A 17 2.57 -8.03 -10.48
N MET A 18 2.52 -9.03 -9.61
CA MET A 18 1.28 -9.51 -9.00
C MET A 18 0.53 -8.39 -8.25
N LEU A 19 1.24 -7.58 -7.45
CA LEU A 19 0.65 -6.46 -6.74
C LEU A 19 0.11 -5.39 -7.69
N GLU A 20 0.83 -5.10 -8.78
CA GLU A 20 0.40 -4.14 -9.80
C GLU A 20 -0.85 -4.62 -10.54
N GLN A 21 -0.94 -5.92 -10.86
CA GLN A 21 -2.14 -6.54 -11.43
C GLN A 21 -3.33 -6.45 -10.46
N LEU A 22 -3.13 -6.80 -9.18
CA LEU A 22 -4.16 -6.70 -8.14
C LEU A 22 -4.65 -5.26 -7.94
N ALA A 23 -3.74 -4.28 -7.96
CA ALA A 23 -4.08 -2.86 -7.80
C ALA A 23 -4.95 -2.31 -8.95
N ARG A 24 -4.93 -2.95 -10.12
CA ARG A 24 -5.70 -2.56 -11.32
C ARG A 24 -6.96 -3.41 -11.52
N SER A 25 -7.10 -4.52 -10.81
CA SER A 25 -8.23 -5.44 -10.97
C SER A 25 -9.57 -4.78 -10.65
N ARG A 26 -10.57 -5.05 -11.49
CA ARG A 26 -11.97 -4.59 -11.32
C ARG A 26 -12.90 -5.67 -10.79
N VAL A 27 -12.45 -6.93 -10.78
CA VAL A 27 -13.22 -8.10 -10.35
C VAL A 27 -12.89 -8.53 -8.93
N GLU A 28 -11.73 -8.12 -8.41
CA GLU A 28 -11.28 -8.45 -7.06
C GLU A 28 -12.00 -7.59 -6.01
N PRO A 29 -12.14 -8.09 -4.77
CA PRO A 29 -12.74 -7.32 -3.69
C PRO A 29 -11.99 -6.00 -3.45
N HIS A 30 -12.73 -4.92 -3.27
CA HIS A 30 -12.17 -3.57 -3.08
C HIS A 30 -11.09 -3.51 -1.97
N ALA A 31 -11.27 -4.26 -0.88
CA ALA A 31 -10.29 -4.31 0.20
C ALA A 31 -8.94 -4.90 -0.22
N LYS A 32 -8.93 -5.89 -1.12
CA LYS A 32 -7.72 -6.54 -1.66
C LYS A 32 -7.00 -5.60 -2.61
N VAL A 33 -7.74 -4.97 -3.53
CA VAL A 33 -7.24 -3.94 -4.45
C VAL A 33 -6.62 -2.77 -3.68
N LEU A 34 -7.30 -2.27 -2.65
CA LEU A 34 -6.83 -1.18 -1.79
C LEU A 34 -5.53 -1.55 -1.06
N ARG A 35 -5.44 -2.77 -0.51
CA ARG A 35 -4.21 -3.25 0.15
C ARG A 35 -3.04 -3.30 -0.82
N ALA A 36 -3.23 -3.82 -2.02
CA ALA A 36 -2.19 -3.83 -3.04
C ALA A 36 -1.70 -2.41 -3.37
N LYS A 37 -2.62 -1.44 -3.51
CA LYS A 37 -2.27 -0.03 -3.71
C LYS A 37 -1.48 0.57 -2.54
N ILE A 38 -1.83 0.22 -1.29
CA ILE A 38 -1.10 0.67 -0.09
C ILE A 38 0.32 0.09 -0.06
N LEU A 39 0.48 -1.21 -0.30
CA LEU A 39 1.77 -1.88 -0.30
C LEU A 39 2.71 -1.29 -1.38
N LEU A 40 2.20 -1.11 -2.60
CA LEU A 40 2.93 -0.47 -3.70
C LEU A 40 3.27 1.00 -3.39
N GLY A 41 2.34 1.76 -2.82
CA GLY A 41 2.58 3.14 -2.41
C GLY A 41 3.71 3.24 -1.39
N TYR A 42 3.69 2.34 -0.40
CA TYR A 42 4.69 2.29 0.65
C TYR A 42 6.08 1.89 0.14
N SER A 43 6.17 0.86 -0.72
CA SER A 43 7.45 0.47 -1.35
C SER A 43 8.02 1.58 -2.24
N ASN A 44 7.15 2.37 -2.88
CA ASN A 44 7.54 3.54 -3.67
C ASN A 44 7.89 4.78 -2.80
N GLY A 45 7.88 4.66 -1.47
CA GLY A 45 8.28 5.73 -0.56
C GLY A 45 7.20 6.76 -0.25
N LYS A 46 5.92 6.50 -0.60
CA LYS A 46 4.81 7.37 -0.17
C LYS A 46 4.64 7.27 1.35
N THR A 47 4.39 8.41 1.98
CA THR A 47 4.08 8.47 3.41
C THR A 47 2.66 7.99 3.70
N VAL A 48 2.40 7.54 4.93
CA VAL A 48 1.05 7.16 5.39
C VAL A 48 0.04 8.29 5.18
N SER A 49 0.44 9.54 5.44
CA SER A 49 -0.44 10.70 5.25
C SER A 49 -0.79 10.96 3.78
N GLN A 50 0.16 10.76 2.86
CA GLN A 50 -0.10 10.86 1.41
C GLN A 50 -1.08 9.77 0.96
N MET A 51 -0.81 8.51 1.33
CA MET A 51 -1.68 7.39 0.99
C MET A 51 -3.09 7.52 1.59
N ALA A 52 -3.21 8.04 2.81
CA ALA A 52 -4.50 8.25 3.48
C ALA A 52 -5.39 9.20 2.68
N ARG A 53 -4.80 10.29 2.17
CA ARG A 53 -5.48 11.28 1.33
C ARG A 53 -5.81 10.71 -0.05
N GLU A 54 -4.84 10.06 -0.69
CA GLU A 54 -4.98 9.52 -2.05
C GLU A 54 -6.04 8.42 -2.13
N PHE A 55 -6.08 7.51 -1.15
CA PHE A 55 -7.03 6.39 -1.14
C PHE A 55 -8.29 6.67 -0.32
N ASN A 56 -8.43 7.87 0.24
CA ASN A 56 -9.53 8.26 1.12
C ASN A 56 -9.79 7.25 2.26
N VAL A 57 -8.73 6.90 3.00
CA VAL A 57 -8.80 5.96 4.13
C VAL A 57 -8.09 6.50 5.36
N SER A 58 -8.49 6.00 6.53
CA SER A 58 -7.85 6.39 7.79
C SER A 58 -6.42 5.88 7.90
N ARG A 59 -5.57 6.67 8.56
CA ARG A 59 -4.16 6.31 8.81
C ARG A 59 -4.00 4.95 9.53
N PRO A 60 -4.82 4.60 10.55
CA PRO A 60 -4.76 3.28 11.19
C PRO A 60 -5.11 2.12 10.24
N LYS A 61 -5.85 2.37 9.15
CA LYS A 61 -6.12 1.34 8.15
C LYS A 61 -4.88 1.05 7.30
N ILE A 62 -4.13 2.08 6.94
CA ILE A 62 -2.86 1.97 6.20
C ILE A 62 -1.79 1.31 7.07
N GLU A 63 -1.64 1.75 8.31
CA GLU A 63 -0.63 1.24 9.25
C GLU A 63 -0.80 -0.24 9.62
N ARG A 64 -2.00 -0.80 9.41
CA ARG A 64 -2.29 -2.24 9.55
C ARG A 64 -1.93 -3.05 8.30
N CYS A 65 -1.66 -2.39 7.17
CA CYS A 65 -1.34 -3.04 5.90
C CYS A 65 0.17 -3.06 5.61
N ILE A 66 0.90 -2.06 6.11
CA ILE A 66 2.38 -1.99 6.11
C ILE A 66 2.93 -2.48 7.46
#